data_AF-A0A418LW27-F1
#
_entry.id   AF-A0A418LW27-F1
#
_cell.length_a   1.000
_cell.length_b   1.000
_cell.length_c   1.000
_cell.angle_alpha   90.00
_cell.angle_beta   90.00
_cell.angle_gamma   90.00
#
_symmetry.space_group_name_H-M   'P 1'
#
loop_
_entity.id
_entity.type
_entity.pdbx_description
1 polymer ?
#
loop_
_entity_poly.entity_id
_entity_poly.type
_entity_poly.pdbx_seq_one_letter_code
_entity_poly.pdbx_strand_id
1 'polypeptide(L)' 'MVRLRLEGETAEEVKMMADAIESVFPYPIDFSPVQQGRNPRYAGQQKFFSYATVYPTTNSPLENLSA' A
#
# COMPACT_ATOMS: atom_id res chain seq x y z
N MET A 1 -8.85 9.12 -4.61
CA MET A 1 -7.93 7.99 -4.86
C MET A 1 -6.74 8.16 -3.93
N VAL A 2 -6.49 7.19 -3.05
CA VAL A 2 -5.36 7.24 -2.12
C VAL A 2 -4.28 6.29 -2.65
N ARG A 3 -3.04 6.79 -2.75
CA ARG A 3 -1.87 5.97 -3.08
C ARG A 3 -1.04 5.78 -1.81
N LEU A 4 -0.79 4.52 -1.48
CA LEU A 4 0.07 4.13 -0.37
C LEU A 4 1.42 3.67 -0.91
N ARG A 5 2.48 3.88 -0.13
CA ARG A 5 3.81 3.32 -0.41
C ARG A 5 4.30 2.60 0.83
N LEU A 6 4.56 1.31 0.70
CA LEU A 6 5.31 0.54 1.70
C LEU A 6 6.79 0.63 1.38
N GLU A 7 7.60 0.73 2.41
CA GLU A 7 9.05 0.77 2.32
C GLU A 7 9.65 -0.14 3.40
N GLY A 8 10.67 -0.90 3.04
CA GLY A 8 11.38 -1.82 3.95
C GLY A 8 12.83 -2.05 3.55
N GLU A 9 13.57 -2.77 4.39
CA GLU A 9 14.99 -3.07 4.17
C GLU A 9 15.20 -4.27 3.25
N THR A 10 14.20 -5.17 3.17
CA THR A 10 14.25 -6.37 2.33
C THR A 10 12.99 -6.53 1.50
N ALA A 11 13.10 -7.27 0.38
CA ALA A 11 11.93 -7.57 -0.46
C ALA A 11 10.88 -8.40 0.31
N GLU A 12 11.34 -9.35 1.13
CA GLU A 12 10.48 -10.25 1.90
C GLU A 12 9.65 -9.48 2.93
N GLU A 13 10.26 -8.52 3.63
CA GLU A 13 9.57 -7.65 4.59
C GLU A 13 8.44 -6.85 3.94
N VAL A 14 8.72 -6.21 2.80
CA VAL A 14 7.71 -5.42 2.08
C VAL A 14 6.58 -6.30 1.57
N LYS A 15 6.90 -7.51 1.11
CA LYS A 15 5.90 -8.48 0.65
C LYS A 15 5.01 -8.95 1.81
N MET A 16 5.61 -9.38 2.93
CA MET A 16 4.83 -9.80 4.11
C MET A 16 3.92 -8.68 4.62
N MET A 17 4.38 -7.43 4.61
CA MET A 17 3.55 -6.28 4.97
C MET A 17 2.40 -6.07 3.99
N ALA A 18 2.65 -6.17 2.69
CA ALA A 18 1.60 -6.05 1.67
C ALA A 18 0.53 -7.14 1.85
N ASP A 19 0.95 -8.41 1.95
CA ASP A 19 0.06 -9.56 2.15
C ASP A 19 -0.76 -9.42 3.44
N ALA A 20 -0.12 -8.97 4.53
CA ALA A 20 -0.81 -8.72 5.80
C ALA A 20 -1.87 -7.62 5.67
N ILE A 21 -1.56 -6.51 4.98
CA ILE A 21 -2.52 -5.43 4.76
C ILE A 21 -3.67 -5.92 3.86
N GLU A 22 -3.39 -6.57 2.74
CA GLU A 22 -4.43 -7.15 1.88
C GLU A 22 -5.38 -8.08 2.66
N SER A 23 -4.87 -8.83 3.64
CA SER A 23 -5.70 -9.76 4.42
C SER A 23 -6.64 -9.12 5.44
N VAL A 24 -6.35 -7.90 5.92
CA VAL A 24 -7.13 -7.24 7.00
C VAL A 24 -7.78 -5.93 6.57
N PHE A 25 -7.36 -5.35 5.46
CA PHE A 25 -7.83 -4.03 5.05
C PHE A 25 -9.28 -4.13 4.53
N PRO A 26 -10.20 -3.31 5.05
CA PRO A 26 -11.63 -3.46 4.76
C PRO A 26 -12.04 -3.00 3.36
N TYR A 27 -11.11 -2.46 2.58
CA TYR A 27 -11.35 -1.93 1.23
C TYR A 27 -10.50 -2.67 0.21
N PRO A 28 -10.95 -2.78 -1.06
CA PRO A 28 -10.12 -3.28 -2.13
C PRO A 28 -8.83 -2.46 -2.25
N ILE A 29 -7.71 -3.13 -2.10
CA ILE A 29 -6.37 -2.58 -2.18
C ILE A 29 -5.52 -3.55 -3.00
N ASP A 30 -4.83 -3.03 -4.01
CA ASP A 30 -3.90 -3.81 -4.81
C ASP A 30 -2.49 -3.25 -4.63
N PHE A 31 -1.54 -4.10 -4.25
CA PHE A 31 -0.13 -3.75 -4.20
C PHE A 31 0.59 -4.08 -5.51
N SER A 32 1.47 -3.18 -5.95
CA SER A 32 2.38 -3.44 -7.06
C SER A 32 3.44 -4.49 -6.67
N PRO A 33 4.09 -5.16 -7.63
CA PRO A 33 5.29 -5.93 -7.34
C PRO A 33 6.33 -5.12 -6.58
N VAL A 34 7.06 -5.79 -5.68
CA VAL A 34 8.12 -5.15 -4.91
C VAL A 34 9.24 -4.71 -5.85
N GLN A 35 9.63 -3.46 -5.72
CA GLN A 35 10.65 -2.81 -6.51
C GLN A 35 11.84 -2.43 -5.64
N GLN A 36 13.03 -2.45 -6.23
CA GLN A 36 14.25 -1.98 -5.62
C GLN A 36 14.47 -0.52 -5.97
N GLY A 37 14.94 0.28 -5.02
CA GLY A 37 15.50 1.58 -5.36
C GLY A 37 16.18 2.27 -4.20
N ARG A 38 16.76 3.42 -4.53
CA ARG A 38 17.55 4.23 -3.62
C ARG A 38 16.71 5.42 -3.22
N ASN A 39 16.41 5.54 -1.94
CA ASN A 39 15.69 6.69 -1.42
C ASN A 39 16.73 7.71 -0.91
N PRO A 40 16.83 8.91 -1.51
CA PRO A 40 17.84 9.92 -1.14
C PRO A 40 17.80 10.33 0.33
N ARG A 41 16.66 10.11 1.02
CA ARG A 41 16.49 10.40 2.43
C ARG A 41 17.33 9.50 3.34
N TYR A 42 17.65 8.29 2.90
CA TYR A 42 18.55 7.39 3.63
C TYR A 42 19.88 7.38 2.91
N ALA A 43 20.98 7.42 3.65
CA ALA A 43 22.35 7.65 3.17
C ALA A 43 22.85 6.60 2.13
N GLY A 44 22.28 6.59 0.92
CA GLY A 44 22.56 5.61 -0.12
C GLY A 44 22.11 4.18 0.19
N GLN A 45 21.34 3.95 1.26
CA GLN A 45 20.86 2.62 1.60
C GLN A 45 19.87 2.10 0.55
N GLN A 46 20.07 0.85 0.14
CA GLN A 46 19.12 0.14 -0.70
C GLN A 46 17.82 -0.04 0.08
N LYS A 47 16.69 0.35 -0.52
CA LYS A 47 15.35 0.10 0.03
C LYS A 47 14.54 -0.71 -0.98
N PHE A 48 13.51 -1.35 -0.46
CA PHE A 48 12.50 -2.03 -1.23
C PHE A 48 11.18 -1.32 -1.03
N PHE A 49 10.34 -1.28 -2.07
CA PHE A 49 9.06 -0.61 -1.99
C PHE A 49 7.98 -1.30 -2.81
N SER A 50 6.75 -1.15 -2.35
CA SER A 50 5.54 -1.48 -3.12
C SER A 50 4.56 -0.32 -3.02
N TYR A 51 3.89 -0.02 -4.12
CA TYR A 51 2.83 0.99 -4.17
C TYR A 51 1.48 0.31 -4.13
N ALA A 52 0.57 0.83 -3.31
CA ALA A 52 -0.81 0.39 -3.28
C ALA A 52 -1.74 1.45 -3.87
N THR A 53 -2.76 0.98 -4.59
CA THR A 53 -3.92 1.79 -4.95
C THR A 53 -5.12 1.33 -4.14
N VAL A 54 -5.70 2.25 -3.36
CA VAL A 54 -6.96 1.99 -2.65
C VAL A 54 -8.11 2.46 -3.53
N TYR A 55 -9.02 1.55 -3.85
CA TYR A 55 -10.20 1.86 -4.64
C TYR A 55 -11.33 2.37 -3.72
N PRO A 56 -12.07 3.41 -4.13
CA PRO A 56 -13.27 3.79 -3.41
C PRO A 56 -14.26 2.61 -3.44
N THR A 57 -14.75 2.18 -2.29
CA THR A 57 -15.93 1.32 -2.26
C THR A 57 -17.15 2.14 -2.63
N THR A 58 -17.94 1.65 -3.59
CA THR A 58 -19.26 2.18 -3.96
C THR A 58 -20.28 2.12 -2.80
N ASN A 59 -19.93 1.50 -1.68
CA ASN A 59 -20.72 1.52 -0.44
C ASN A 59 -20.10 2.50 0.56
N SER A 60 -20.20 3.79 0.28
CA SER A 60 -19.98 4.80 1.32
C SER A 60 -21.28 4.93 2.13
N PRO A 61 -21.28 4.69 3.46
CA PRO A 61 -22.47 4.96 4.30
C PRO A 61 -22.93 6.42 4.28
N LEU A 62 -22.12 7.32 3.71
CA LEU A 62 -22.41 8.75 3.63
C LEU A 62 -23.51 9.10 2.59
N GLU A 63 -23.86 8.20 1.67
CA GLU A 63 -24.98 8.44 0.74
C GLU A 63 -26.36 8.06 1.30
N ASN A 64 -26.41 7.22 2.34
CA ASN A 64 -27.68 6.77 2.94
C ASN A 64 -28.24 7.72 4.02
N LEU A 65 -27.61 8.87 4.26
CA LEU A 65 -28.13 9.89 5.18
C LEU A 65 -29.01 10.95 4.48
N SER A 66 -29.32 10.77 3.20
CA SER A 66 -30.08 11.74 2.40
C SER A 66 -31.34 11.18 1.71
N ALA A 67 -31.85 10.02 2.14
CA ALA A 67 -33.10 9.44 1.62
C ALA A 67 -34.19 9.36 2.70
#